data_AF-A0A3D1YW38-F1
#
_entry.id   AF-A0A3D1YW38-F1
#
_cell.length_a   1.000
_cell.length_b   1.000
_cell.length_c   1.000
_cell.angle_alpha   90.00
_cell.angle_beta   90.00
_cell.angle_gamma   90.00
#
_symmetry.space_group_name_H-M   'P 1'
#
loop_
_entity.id
_entity.type
_entity.pdbx_description
1 polymer ?
#
loop_
_entity_poly.entity_id
_entity_poly.type
_entity_poly.pdbx_seq_one_letter_code
_entity_poly.pdbx_strand_id
1 'polypeptide(L)'
;MIRRFLMSPLGLATCFLVVVISALSVVKETHQTRMLFATLQAQESERWQLQEDYSRLVLEYSTLSAPHRVSAISRTSLTMTSPDTGAIRVVTE
;
A
#
# COMPACT_ATOMS: atom_id res chain seq x y z
N MET A 1 -46.81 24.89 -20.68
CA MET A 1 -47.41 23.78 -19.91
C MET A 1 -46.63 23.42 -18.64
N ILE A 2 -45.29 23.37 -18.65
CA ILE A 2 -44.44 23.09 -17.46
C ILE A 2 -44.79 23.96 -16.23
N ARG A 3 -44.97 25.28 -16.43
CA ARG A 3 -45.20 26.23 -15.32
C ARG A 3 -46.54 26.05 -14.58
N ARG A 4 -47.56 25.50 -15.24
CA ARG A 4 -48.90 25.28 -14.66
C ARG A 4 -48.99 23.95 -13.90
N PHE A 5 -48.15 22.98 -14.27
CA PHE A 5 -47.97 21.73 -13.53
C PHE A 5 -47.14 21.94 -12.25
N LEU A 6 -46.12 22.82 -12.31
CA LEU A 6 -45.29 23.20 -11.16
C LEU A 6 -46.06 23.96 -10.06
N MET A 7 -47.11 24.71 -10.44
CA MET A 7 -47.98 25.46 -9.52
C MET A 7 -49.14 24.63 -8.95
N SER A 8 -49.22 23.33 -9.27
CA SER A 8 -50.20 22.43 -8.64
C SER A 8 -49.70 21.98 -7.25
N PRO A 9 -50.59 21.82 -6.26
CA PRO A 9 -50.19 21.38 -4.92
C PRO A 9 -49.52 20.00 -4.93
N LEU A 10 -49.89 19.13 -5.88
CA LEU A 10 -49.20 17.85 -6.09
C LEU A 10 -47.76 18.03 -6.58
N GLY A 11 -47.51 18.92 -7.55
CA GLY A 11 -46.15 19.16 -8.07
C GLY A 11 -45.19 19.67 -6.98
N LEU A 12 -45.69 20.54 -6.10
CA LEU A 12 -44.93 21.04 -4.94
C LEU A 12 -44.64 19.93 -3.93
N ALA A 13 -45.62 19.08 -3.62
CA ALA A 13 -45.43 17.92 -2.74
C ALA A 13 -44.42 16.91 -3.29
N THR A 14 -44.47 16.62 -4.61
CA THR A 14 -43.49 15.73 -5.25
C THR A 14 -42.08 16.31 -5.19
N CYS A 15 -41.92 17.60 -5.47
CA CYS A 15 -40.61 18.25 -5.39
C CYS A 15 -40.05 18.23 -3.97
N PHE A 16 -40.90 18.47 -2.97
CA PHE A 16 -40.52 18.38 -1.55
C PHE A 16 -40.05 16.96 -1.19
N LEU A 17 -40.81 15.93 -1.59
CA LEU A 17 -40.41 14.54 -1.39
C LEU A 17 -39.06 14.21 -2.03
N VAL A 18 -38.84 14.64 -3.28
CA VAL A 18 -37.57 14.42 -3.98
C VAL A 18 -36.40 15.08 -3.23
N VAL A 19 -36.57 16.31 -2.75
CA VAL A 19 -35.54 17.02 -1.97
C VAL A 19 -35.26 16.30 -0.65
N VAL A 20 -36.29 15.85 0.06
CA VAL A 20 -36.13 15.10 1.32
C VAL A 20 -35.40 13.78 1.08
N ILE A 21 -35.79 13.02 0.06
CA ILE A 21 -35.13 11.76 -0.29
C ILE A 21 -33.66 12.02 -0.66
N SER A 22 -33.39 13.07 -1.46
CA SER A 22 -32.02 13.45 -1.82
C SER A 22 -31.19 13.80 -0.58
N ALA A 23 -31.75 14.58 0.36
CA ALA A 23 -31.05 14.96 1.58
C ALA A 23 -30.72 13.72 2.44
N LEU A 24 -31.67 12.79 2.60
CA LEU A 24 -31.43 11.54 3.33
C LEU A 24 -30.39 10.66 2.64
N SER A 25 -30.39 10.60 1.31
CA SER A 25 -29.41 9.84 0.52
C SER A 25 -28.00 10.37 0.76
N VAL A 26 -27.80 11.69 0.72
CA VAL A 26 -26.49 12.33 0.95
C VAL A 26 -25.98 12.05 2.37
N VAL A 27 -26.86 12.10 3.38
CA VAL A 27 -26.48 11.79 4.77
C VAL A 27 -26.05 10.33 4.90
N LYS A 28 -26.80 9.40 4.30
CA LYS A 28 -26.45 7.98 4.29
C LYS A 28 -25.09 7.75 3.63
N GLU A 29 -24.87 8.37 2.48
CA GLU A 29 -23.62 8.23 1.71
C GLU A 29 -22.44 8.75 2.52
N THR A 30 -22.58 9.90 3.17
CA THR A 30 -21.55 10.45 4.06
C THR A 30 -21.17 9.48 5.18
N HIS A 31 -22.15 8.83 5.80
CA HIS A 31 -21.87 7.83 6.85
C HIS A 31 -21.15 6.59 6.28
N GLN A 32 -21.59 6.10 5.13
CA GLN A 32 -20.95 4.95 4.46
C GLN A 32 -19.52 5.27 4.04
N THR A 33 -19.26 6.46 3.49
CA THR A 33 -17.91 6.91 3.12
C THR A 33 -17.00 6.91 4.33
N ARG A 34 -17.44 7.43 5.48
CA ARG A 34 -16.64 7.43 6.71
C ARG A 34 -16.28 6.02 7.18
N MET A 35 -17.22 5.07 7.12
CA MET A 35 -16.92 3.69 7.50
C MET A 35 -15.95 3.02 6.53
N LEU A 36 -16.17 3.16 5.22
CA LEU A 36 -15.24 2.61 4.21
C LEU A 36 -13.83 3.18 4.39
N PHE A 37 -13.73 4.48 4.66
CA PHE A 37 -12.45 5.14 4.87
C PHE A 37 -11.74 4.63 6.13
N ALA A 38 -12.49 4.39 7.21
CA ALA A 38 -11.93 3.80 8.43
C ALA A 38 -11.39 2.38 8.18
N THR A 39 -12.12 1.55 7.41
CA THR A 39 -11.65 0.21 7.03
C THR A 39 -10.40 0.28 6.16
N LEU A 40 -10.38 1.16 5.16
CA LEU A 40 -9.23 1.37 4.29
C LEU A 40 -8.00 1.79 5.11
N GLN A 41 -8.18 2.74 6.03
CA GLN A 41 -7.09 3.25 6.85
C GLN A 41 -6.51 2.20 7.82
N ALA A 42 -7.35 1.28 8.32
CA ALA A 42 -6.87 0.15 9.10
C ALA A 42 -5.97 -0.78 8.27
N GLN A 43 -6.38 -1.12 7.04
CA GLN A 43 -5.58 -1.95 6.14
C GLN A 43 -4.29 -1.24 5.70
N GLU A 44 -4.32 0.06 5.46
CA GLU A 44 -3.11 0.83 5.14
C GLU A 44 -2.13 0.88 6.31
N SER A 45 -2.63 1.01 7.54
CA SER A 45 -1.81 0.96 8.75
C SER A 45 -1.07 -0.39 8.87
N GLU A 46 -1.77 -1.50 8.65
CA GLU A 46 -1.15 -2.83 8.67
C GLU A 46 -0.09 -2.95 7.58
N ARG A 47 -0.38 -2.46 6.37
CA ARG A 47 0.58 -2.45 5.26
C ARG A 47 1.83 -1.63 5.60
N TRP A 48 1.69 -0.47 6.26
CA TRP A 48 2.84 0.34 6.65
C TRP A 48 3.71 -0.35 7.69
N GLN A 49 3.12 -1.02 8.68
CA GLN A 49 3.87 -1.80 9.66
C GLN A 49 4.69 -2.90 8.99
N LEU A 50 4.07 -3.68 8.09
CA LEU A 50 4.76 -4.72 7.33
C LEU A 50 5.88 -4.16 6.45
N GLN A 51 5.70 -2.98 5.86
CA GLN A 51 6.71 -2.32 5.04
C GLN A 51 7.92 -1.88 5.87
N GLU A 52 7.70 -1.39 7.08
CA GLU A 52 8.77 -1.00 7.99
C GLU A 52 9.60 -2.22 8.42
N ASP A 53 8.94 -3.31 8.81
CA ASP A 53 9.58 -4.57 9.14
C ASP A 53 10.38 -5.14 7.97
N TYR A 54 9.80 -5.10 6.77
CA TYR A 54 10.48 -5.53 5.55
C TYR A 54 11.73 -4.69 5.25
N SER A 55 11.63 -3.36 5.37
CA SER A 55 12.76 -2.45 5.19
C SER A 55 13.87 -2.77 6.19
N ARG A 56 13.53 -3.02 7.45
CA ARG A 56 14.48 -3.44 8.49
C ARG A 56 15.16 -4.75 8.13
N LEU A 57 14.39 -5.76 7.69
CA LEU A 57 14.92 -7.05 7.29
C LEU A 57 15.86 -6.96 6.08
N VAL A 58 15.54 -6.13 5.08
CA VAL A 58 16.39 -5.91 3.91
C VAL A 58 17.72 -5.26 4.31
N LEU A 59 17.70 -4.31 5.26
CA LEU A 59 18.92 -3.71 5.78
C LEU A 59 19.78 -4.73 6.56
N GLU A 60 19.14 -5.57 7.38
CA GLU A 60 19.81 -6.68 8.07
C GLU A 60 20.45 -7.65 7.07
N TYR A 61 19.70 -8.08 6.05
CA TYR A 61 20.19 -8.98 5.01
C TYR A 61 21.34 -8.36 4.21
N SER A 62 21.22 -7.09 3.82
CA SER A 62 22.27 -6.36 3.08
C SER A 62 23.56 -6.26 3.90
N THR A 63 23.44 -6.05 5.22
CA THR A 63 24.58 -6.04 6.13
C THR A 63 25.21 -7.43 6.26
N LEU A 64 24.39 -8.48 6.30
CA LEU A 64 24.86 -9.86 6.41
C LEU A 64 25.50 -10.38 5.11
N SER A 65 24.96 -9.97 3.97
CA SER A 65 25.44 -10.29 2.60
C SER A 65 26.65 -9.46 2.18
N ALA A 66 27.10 -8.53 3.03
CA ALA A 66 28.30 -7.75 2.77
C ALA A 66 29.48 -8.69 2.44
N PRO A 67 30.11 -8.55 1.25
CA PRO A 67 31.11 -9.49 0.73
C PRO A 67 32.27 -9.77 1.69
N HIS A 68 32.59 -8.82 2.58
CA HIS A 68 33.61 -8.96 3.61
C HIS A 68 33.32 -10.11 4.61
N ARG A 69 32.05 -10.31 5.02
CA ARG A 69 31.67 -11.40 5.93
C ARG A 69 31.66 -12.74 5.21
N VAL A 70 31.16 -12.78 3.97
CA VAL A 70 31.23 -13.99 3.13
C VAL A 70 32.69 -14.41 2.93
N SER A 71 33.59 -13.45 2.68
CA SER A 71 35.04 -13.67 2.54
C SER A 71 35.69 -14.15 3.84
N ALA A 72 35.25 -13.63 5.00
CA ALA A 72 35.76 -14.06 6.31
C ALA A 72 35.29 -15.48 6.68
N ILE A 73 34.04 -15.84 6.38
CA ILE A 73 33.50 -17.19 6.62
C ILE A 73 34.17 -18.19 5.69
N SER A 74 34.37 -17.87 4.41
CA SER A 74 35.07 -18.75 3.46
C SER A 74 36.55 -18.94 3.81
N ARG A 75 37.23 -17.90 4.30
CA ARG A 75 38.61 -18.02 4.83
C ARG A 75 38.68 -18.90 6.08
N THR A 76 37.72 -18.75 7.00
CA THR A 76 37.77 -19.42 8.31
C THR A 76 37.22 -20.84 8.28
N SER A 77 36.08 -21.07 7.62
CA SER A 77 35.41 -22.38 7.58
C SER A 77 35.82 -23.27 6.40
N LEU A 78 36.28 -22.69 5.28
CA LEU A 78 36.74 -23.46 4.11
C LEU A 78 38.24 -23.36 3.86
N THR A 79 39.00 -22.67 4.74
CA THR A 79 40.45 -22.45 4.60
C THR A 79 40.82 -21.88 3.21
N MET A 80 39.92 -21.09 2.61
CA MET A 80 40.16 -20.49 1.31
C MET A 80 41.15 -19.32 1.44
N THR A 81 42.27 -19.38 0.72
CA THR A 81 43.24 -18.28 0.61
C THR A 81 43.00 -17.52 -0.70
N SER A 82 43.18 -16.19 -0.69
CA SER A 82 43.10 -15.40 -1.92
C SER A 82 44.20 -15.87 -2.88
N PRO A 83 43.87 -16.27 -4.12
CA PRO A 83 44.87 -16.78 -5.05
C PRO A 83 45.89 -15.68 -5.35
N ASP A 84 47.18 -16.06 -5.38
CA ASP A 84 48.27 -15.19 -5.80
C ASP A 84 48.08 -14.79 -7.27
N THR A 85 48.53 -13.60 -7.64
CA THR A 85 48.24 -12.94 -8.93
C THR A 85 48.73 -13.78 -10.12
N GLY A 86 49.69 -14.68 -9.91
CA GLY A 86 50.19 -15.63 -10.91
C GLY A 86 49.35 -16.91 -11.14
N ALA A 87 48.35 -17.19 -10.29
CA ALA A 87 47.54 -18.42 -10.34
C ALA A 87 46.15 -18.23 -10.97
N ILE A 88 45.84 -17.02 -11.46
CA ILE A 88 44.54 -16.69 -12.04
C ILE A 88 44.52 -17.17 -13.49
N ARG A 89 43.81 -18.26 -13.78
CA ARG A 89 43.60 -18.78 -15.14
C ARG A 89 42.17 -18.50 -15.56
N VAL A 90 41.98 -17.50 -16.43
CA VAL A 90 40.68 -17.21 -17.03
C VAL A 90 40.42 -18.27 -18.10
N VAL A 91 39.42 -19.12 -17.85
CA VAL A 91 38.92 -20.05 -18.86
C VAL A 91 37.85 -19.30 -19.64
N THR A 92 38.22 -18.85 -20.83
CA THR A 92 37.26 -18.38 -21.85
C THR A 92 36.62 -19.60 -22.49
N GLU A 93 35.30 -19.69 -22.41
CA GLU A 93 34.49 -20.59 -23.24
C GLU A 93 34.50 -20.12 -24.71
#